data_AF-A0A2S2N506-F1
#
_entry.id   AF-A0A2S2N506-F1
#
_cell.length_a   1.000
_cell.length_b   1.000
_cell.length_c   1.000
_cell.angle_alpha   90.00
_cell.angle_beta   90.00
_cell.angle_gamma   90.00
#
_symmetry.space_group_name_H-M   'P 1'
#
loop_
_entity.id
_entity.type
_entity.pdbx_description
1 polymer ?
#
loop_
_entity_poly.entity_id
_entity_poly.type
_entity_poly.pdbx_seq_one_letter_code
_entity_poly.pdbx_strand_id
1 'polypeptide(L)'
;GVPPPPGALLRAVAVYKKAEHVAEVVRRCPHHERCGTDGNAPAQHLIRVEGNPQARYQDDETTKRHSVAVPYEPPEVGSECTTVLYNFMCNSSCMGGMNRRPILTILTLEGPGGQILGRRCFEVRVCACPGRDRRHEEETQRKGGGAGGGAKRALPPPAEAPESSKKRVQDPDEEIFYLPVRGRQRFEMFRMVNEALEATFGGGPAPRKSKRRRPRGEGRVPRGKKLLLKGESGESD
;
A
#
# COMPACT_ATOMS: atom_id res chain seq x y z
N GLY A 1 7.41 -21.89 -13.09
CA GLY A 1 6.01 -21.80 -13.53
C GLY A 1 5.91 -22.17 -15.00
N VAL A 2 4.74 -22.55 -15.49
CA VAL A 2 4.53 -22.80 -16.93
C VAL A 2 4.50 -21.45 -17.67
N PRO A 3 5.29 -21.25 -18.73
CA PRO A 3 5.26 -20.00 -19.49
C PRO A 3 3.91 -19.85 -20.21
N PRO A 4 3.39 -18.61 -20.36
CA PRO A 4 2.17 -18.38 -21.12
C PRO A 4 2.36 -18.73 -22.60
N PRO A 5 1.26 -18.99 -23.33
CA PRO A 5 1.32 -19.27 -24.75
C PRO A 5 1.94 -18.11 -25.55
N PRO A 6 2.60 -18.39 -26.69
CA PRO A 6 3.14 -17.35 -27.56
C PRO A 6 2.06 -16.33 -27.97
N GLY A 7 2.43 -15.05 -27.96
CA GLY A 7 1.50 -13.96 -28.27
C GLY A 7 0.61 -13.52 -27.11
N ALA A 8 0.89 -13.95 -25.87
CA ALA A 8 0.23 -13.41 -24.70
C ALA A 8 0.52 -11.91 -24.50
N LEU A 9 -0.44 -11.18 -23.95
CA LEU A 9 -0.39 -9.75 -23.68
C LEU A 9 -0.58 -9.48 -22.18
N LEU A 10 0.12 -8.48 -21.66
CA LEU A 10 -0.12 -7.90 -20.35
C LEU A 10 -0.90 -6.60 -20.53
N ARG A 11 -2.10 -6.52 -19.97
CA ARG A 11 -2.95 -5.32 -20.03
C ARG A 11 -3.13 -4.70 -18.66
N ALA A 12 -3.02 -3.38 -18.60
CA ALA A 12 -3.34 -2.58 -17.43
C ALA A 12 -4.60 -1.72 -17.66
N VAL A 13 -5.52 -1.75 -16.69
CA VAL A 13 -6.76 -0.96 -16.68
C VAL A 13 -6.93 -0.29 -15.32
N ALA A 14 -7.26 0.99 -15.29
CA ALA A 14 -7.62 1.71 -14.07
C ALA A 14 -9.13 1.71 -13.86
N VAL A 15 -9.58 1.43 -12.63
CA VAL A 15 -10.98 1.53 -12.21
C VAL A 15 -11.08 2.23 -10.86
N TYR A 16 -12.18 2.91 -10.57
CA TYR A 16 -12.40 3.46 -9.22
C TYR A 16 -12.68 2.32 -8.23
N LYS A 17 -12.10 2.43 -7.03
CA LYS A 17 -12.23 1.42 -5.96
C LYS A 17 -13.63 1.40 -5.34
N LYS A 18 -14.27 2.57 -5.21
CA LYS A 18 -15.59 2.69 -4.59
C LYS A 18 -16.69 2.29 -5.57
N ALA A 19 -17.66 1.51 -5.11
CA ALA A 19 -18.77 1.00 -5.92
C ALA A 19 -19.58 2.12 -6.60
N GLU A 20 -19.80 3.24 -5.91
CA GLU A 20 -20.47 4.45 -6.43
C GLU A 20 -19.86 4.99 -7.73
N HIS A 21 -18.56 4.79 -7.95
CA HIS A 21 -17.83 5.34 -9.10
C HIS A 21 -17.32 4.24 -10.05
N VAL A 22 -17.59 2.96 -9.80
CA VAL A 22 -16.96 1.86 -10.55
C VAL A 22 -17.34 1.88 -12.03
N ALA A 23 -18.55 2.34 -12.36
CA ALA A 23 -19.04 2.49 -13.74
C ALA A 23 -18.36 3.63 -14.50
N GLU A 24 -17.79 4.61 -13.80
CA GLU A 24 -17.11 5.73 -14.43
C GLU A 24 -15.75 5.33 -15.00
N VAL A 25 -15.38 5.96 -16.11
CA VAL A 25 -14.07 5.79 -16.73
C VAL A 25 -13.05 6.65 -16.01
N VAL A 26 -11.91 6.05 -15.64
CA VAL A 26 -10.79 6.78 -15.08
C VAL A 26 -10.05 7.51 -16.20
N ARG A 27 -10.07 8.85 -16.17
CA ARG A 27 -9.43 9.73 -17.16
C ARG A 27 -8.51 10.74 -16.48
N ARG A 28 -7.59 11.31 -17.28
CA ARG A 28 -6.81 12.48 -16.86
C ARG A 28 -7.73 13.68 -16.71
N CYS A 29 -7.34 14.66 -15.89
CA CYS A 29 -8.09 15.90 -15.79
C CYS A 29 -7.93 16.73 -17.09
N PRO A 30 -8.91 17.59 -17.43
CA PRO A 30 -8.86 18.41 -18.64
C PRO A 30 -7.62 19.29 -18.75
N HIS A 31 -7.02 19.68 -17.62
CA HIS A 31 -5.78 20.46 -17.59
C HIS A 31 -4.59 19.65 -18.11
N HIS A 32 -4.37 18.44 -17.59
CA HIS A 32 -3.26 17.58 -18.02
C HIS A 32 -3.50 16.95 -19.39
N GLU A 33 -4.75 16.69 -19.76
CA GLU A 33 -5.12 16.17 -21.07
C GLU A 33 -4.74 17.14 -22.19
N ARG A 34 -5.01 18.44 -22.00
CA ARG A 34 -4.64 19.49 -22.98
C ARG A 34 -3.14 19.78 -23.05
N CYS A 35 -2.37 19.37 -22.05
CA CYS A 35 -0.97 19.77 -21.90
C CYS A 35 0.04 18.78 -22.53
N GLY A 36 -0.36 17.56 -22.90
CA GLY A 36 0.62 16.50 -23.18
C GLY A 36 0.24 15.50 -24.26
N THR A 37 0.86 15.66 -25.43
CA THR A 37 1.11 14.61 -26.42
C THR A 37 2.58 14.23 -26.36
N ASP A 38 2.96 13.38 -25.40
CA ASP A 38 4.32 12.84 -25.32
C ASP A 38 4.34 11.48 -26.05
N GLY A 39 4.64 11.52 -27.34
CA GLY A 39 4.82 10.32 -28.17
C GLY A 39 3.52 9.60 -28.55
N ASN A 40 3.58 8.27 -28.60
CA ASN A 40 2.54 7.38 -29.14
C ASN A 40 1.34 7.15 -28.19
N ALA A 41 1.37 7.72 -26.98
CA ALA A 41 0.35 7.51 -25.96
C ALA A 41 -0.76 8.59 -26.06
N PRO A 42 -2.04 8.21 -26.20
CA PRO A 42 -3.11 9.18 -26.29
C PRO A 42 -3.20 10.04 -25.01
N ALA A 43 -3.53 11.33 -25.19
CA ALA A 43 -3.52 12.31 -24.11
C ALA A 43 -4.55 12.01 -23.00
N GLN A 44 -5.56 11.19 -23.26
CA GLN A 44 -6.62 10.85 -22.30
C GLN A 44 -6.28 9.68 -21.35
N HIS A 45 -5.25 8.88 -21.68
CA HIS A 45 -4.89 7.68 -20.91
C HIS A 45 -4.15 8.05 -19.61
N LEU A 46 -4.67 7.58 -18.47
CA LEU A 46 -4.01 7.76 -17.18
C LEU A 46 -2.71 6.96 -17.06
N ILE A 47 -2.75 5.69 -17.47
CA ILE A 47 -1.63 4.74 -17.37
C ILE A 47 -0.87 4.75 -18.70
N ARG A 48 0.44 4.98 -18.64
CA ARG A 48 1.39 4.84 -19.75
C ARG A 48 2.42 3.77 -19.42
N VAL A 49 3.03 3.20 -20.44
CA VAL A 49 4.17 2.28 -20.31
C VAL A 49 5.43 3.00 -20.76
N GLU A 50 6.49 2.88 -19.96
CA GLU A 50 7.81 3.44 -20.23
C GLU A 50 8.75 2.37 -20.80
N GLY A 51 9.62 2.77 -21.73
CA GLY A 51 10.67 1.90 -22.26
C GLY A 51 10.21 0.77 -23.18
N ASN A 52 8.91 0.69 -23.52
CA ASN A 52 8.40 -0.33 -24.43
C ASN A 52 7.67 0.29 -25.65
N PRO A 53 8.28 0.29 -26.85
CA PRO A 53 7.67 0.86 -28.06
C PRO A 53 6.50 0.02 -28.60
N GLN A 54 6.36 -1.24 -28.16
CA GLN A 54 5.26 -2.12 -28.55
C GLN A 54 4.01 -1.92 -27.69
N ALA A 55 3.99 -0.91 -26.81
CA ALA A 55 2.82 -0.55 -26.02
C ALA A 55 1.66 -0.09 -26.92
N ARG A 56 0.53 -0.78 -26.78
CA ARG A 56 -0.71 -0.52 -27.52
C ARG A 56 -1.73 0.08 -26.58
N TYR A 57 -2.11 1.32 -26.85
CA TYR A 57 -3.16 2.03 -26.14
C TYR A 57 -4.49 1.75 -26.81
N GLN A 58 -5.50 1.33 -26.04
CA GLN A 58 -6.81 0.97 -26.56
C GLN A 58 -7.93 1.59 -25.72
N ASP A 59 -8.89 2.18 -26.43
CA ASP A 59 -10.17 2.60 -25.89
C ASP A 59 -11.22 1.57 -26.27
N ASP A 60 -11.81 0.93 -25.27
CA ASP A 60 -12.86 -0.06 -25.51
C ASP A 60 -14.12 0.65 -26.03
N GLU A 61 -14.64 0.24 -27.20
CA GLU A 61 -15.81 0.86 -27.80
C GLU A 61 -17.07 0.69 -26.96
N THR A 62 -17.18 -0.42 -26.22
CA THR A 62 -18.35 -0.77 -25.42
C THR A 62 -18.30 -0.12 -24.04
N THR A 63 -17.19 -0.31 -23.31
CA THR A 63 -17.07 0.19 -21.93
C THR A 63 -16.47 1.59 -21.84
N LYS A 64 -15.93 2.11 -22.95
CA LYS A 64 -15.18 3.38 -23.03
C LYS A 64 -13.97 3.43 -22.09
N ARG A 65 -13.54 2.28 -21.56
CA ARG A 65 -12.41 2.19 -20.63
C ARG A 65 -11.10 2.28 -21.41
N HIS A 66 -10.18 3.05 -20.82
CA HIS A 66 -8.83 3.19 -21.36
C HIS A 66 -7.98 2.04 -20.82
N SER A 67 -7.24 1.40 -21.70
CA SER A 67 -6.30 0.33 -21.37
C SER A 67 -4.99 0.50 -22.12
N VAL A 68 -3.93 -0.07 -21.56
CA VAL A 68 -2.64 -0.20 -22.25
C VAL A 68 -2.23 -1.67 -22.20
N ALA A 69 -1.82 -2.21 -23.33
CA ALA A 69 -1.37 -3.59 -23.46
C ALA A 69 0.06 -3.64 -24.00
N VAL A 70 0.89 -4.51 -23.45
CA VAL A 70 2.23 -4.83 -23.95
C VAL A 70 2.34 -6.32 -24.21
N PRO A 71 3.14 -6.75 -25.20
CA PRO A 71 3.50 -8.14 -25.36
C PRO A 71 4.15 -8.70 -24.08
N TYR A 72 3.79 -9.93 -23.71
CA TYR A 72 4.48 -10.63 -22.65
C TYR A 72 5.87 -11.06 -23.14
N GLU A 73 6.90 -10.66 -22.40
CA GLU A 73 8.28 -11.09 -22.62
C GLU A 73 8.72 -12.01 -21.48
N PRO A 74 9.33 -13.17 -21.77
CA PRO A 74 9.89 -14.03 -20.73
C PRO A 74 10.96 -13.29 -19.89
N PRO A 75 11.14 -13.67 -18.61
CA PRO A 75 12.21 -13.11 -17.80
C PRO A 75 13.58 -13.29 -18.45
N GLU A 76 14.45 -12.30 -18.26
CA GLU A 76 15.85 -12.39 -18.67
C GLU A 76 16.57 -13.53 -17.94
N VAL A 77 17.65 -14.06 -18.55
CA VAL A 77 18.43 -15.15 -17.97
C VAL A 77 18.98 -14.72 -16.61
N GLY A 78 18.65 -15.47 -15.56
CA GLY A 78 19.03 -15.16 -14.18
C GLY A 78 18.00 -14.32 -13.41
N SER A 79 16.91 -13.89 -14.05
CA SER A 79 15.75 -13.29 -13.39
C SER A 79 14.61 -14.30 -13.25
N GLU A 80 13.87 -14.21 -12.14
CA GLU A 80 12.65 -14.99 -11.93
C GLU A 80 11.38 -14.24 -12.39
N CYS A 81 11.50 -12.96 -12.75
CA CYS A 81 10.35 -12.12 -13.12
C CYS A 81 10.64 -11.16 -14.28
N THR A 82 9.57 -10.80 -14.99
CA THR A 82 9.56 -9.75 -16.01
C THR A 82 9.07 -8.46 -15.39
N THR A 83 9.74 -7.34 -15.68
CA THR A 83 9.37 -6.02 -15.16
C THR A 83 8.74 -5.17 -16.25
N VAL A 84 7.59 -4.56 -15.96
CA VAL A 84 6.94 -3.57 -16.83
C VAL A 84 6.83 -2.26 -16.06
N LEU A 85 7.35 -1.18 -16.65
CA LEU A 85 7.37 0.14 -16.02
C LEU A 85 6.11 0.93 -16.40
N TYR A 86 5.32 1.30 -15.41
CA TYR A 86 4.08 2.05 -15.60
C TYR A 86 4.18 3.47 -15.04
N ASN A 87 3.75 4.45 -15.84
CA ASN A 87 3.68 5.85 -15.47
C ASN A 87 2.23 6.32 -15.35
N PHE A 88 1.92 7.01 -14.25
CA PHE A 88 0.59 7.56 -13.98
C PHE A 88 0.57 9.07 -14.21
N MET A 89 -0.16 9.51 -15.23
CA MET A 89 -0.02 10.85 -15.81
C MET A 89 -0.92 11.92 -15.19
N CYS A 90 -1.46 11.67 -13.99
CA CYS A 90 -2.33 12.61 -13.29
C CYS A 90 -2.31 12.32 -11.78
N ASN A 91 -2.30 13.38 -10.96
CA ASN A 91 -2.38 13.22 -9.50
C ASN A 91 -3.77 12.72 -9.11
N SER A 92 -3.84 11.87 -8.08
CA SER A 92 -5.12 11.39 -7.55
C SER A 92 -6.01 12.53 -7.07
N SER A 93 -5.43 13.69 -6.71
CA SER A 93 -6.15 14.89 -6.25
C SER A 93 -6.63 15.83 -7.36
N CYS A 94 -6.30 15.57 -8.64
CA CYS A 94 -6.66 16.48 -9.73
C CYS A 94 -8.18 16.65 -9.87
N MET A 95 -8.65 17.89 -9.82
CA MET A 95 -10.04 18.25 -10.06
C MET A 95 -10.42 17.98 -11.52
N GLY A 96 -11.63 17.46 -11.75
CA GLY A 96 -12.10 17.07 -13.09
C GLY A 96 -11.47 15.79 -13.66
N GLY A 97 -10.61 15.10 -12.91
CA GLY A 97 -10.11 13.75 -13.22
C GLY A 97 -10.52 12.76 -12.15
N MET A 98 -9.53 12.22 -11.43
CA MET A 98 -9.77 11.32 -10.29
C MET A 98 -10.45 12.01 -9.10
N ASN A 99 -10.17 13.30 -8.85
CA ASN A 99 -10.80 14.10 -7.81
C ASN A 99 -10.81 13.44 -6.41
N ARG A 100 -9.63 12.98 -5.96
CA ARG A 100 -9.38 12.31 -4.67
C ARG A 100 -10.10 10.96 -4.50
N ARG A 101 -10.66 10.40 -5.57
CA ARG A 101 -11.28 9.07 -5.54
C ARG A 101 -10.19 8.00 -5.71
N PRO A 102 -10.12 6.99 -4.80
CA PRO A 102 -9.13 5.93 -4.89
C PRO A 102 -9.37 5.06 -6.12
N ILE A 103 -8.29 4.61 -6.75
CA ILE A 103 -8.31 3.75 -7.93
C ILE A 103 -7.64 2.41 -7.66
N LEU A 104 -8.10 1.38 -8.36
CA LEU A 104 -7.44 0.10 -8.49
C LEU A 104 -6.88 -0.01 -9.91
N THR A 105 -5.64 -0.45 -10.01
CA THR A 105 -5.04 -0.89 -11.27
C THR A 105 -5.24 -2.40 -11.36
N ILE A 106 -5.90 -2.83 -12.42
CA ILE A 106 -6.09 -4.24 -12.74
C ILE A 106 -5.08 -4.60 -13.83
N LEU A 107 -4.25 -5.61 -13.54
CA LEU A 107 -3.38 -6.25 -14.50
C LEU A 107 -4.01 -7.57 -14.95
N THR A 108 -4.19 -7.75 -16.25
CA THR A 108 -4.63 -9.00 -16.87
C THR A 108 -3.52 -9.57 -17.75
N LEU A 109 -3.30 -10.88 -17.64
CA LEU A 109 -2.54 -11.65 -18.60
C LEU A 109 -3.56 -12.26 -19.57
N GLU A 110 -3.48 -11.88 -20.84
CA GLU A 110 -4.42 -12.25 -21.89
C GLU A 110 -3.71 -13.17 -22.89
N GLY A 111 -4.33 -14.30 -23.22
CA GLY A 111 -3.86 -15.19 -24.28
C GLY A 111 -4.29 -14.71 -25.67
N PRO A 112 -3.82 -15.39 -26.73
CA PRO A 112 -4.30 -15.16 -28.09
C PRO A 112 -5.82 -15.26 -28.16
N GLY A 113 -6.48 -14.27 -28.77
CA GLY A 113 -7.95 -14.21 -28.85
C GLY A 113 -8.65 -13.58 -27.63
N GLY A 114 -7.91 -12.99 -26.69
CA GLY A 114 -8.50 -12.20 -25.58
C GLY A 114 -8.94 -13.01 -24.36
N GLN A 115 -8.56 -14.29 -24.28
CA GLN A 115 -8.82 -15.12 -23.10
C GLN A 115 -8.00 -14.63 -21.90
N ILE A 116 -8.64 -14.42 -20.74
CA ILE A 116 -7.92 -14.04 -19.52
C ILE A 116 -7.26 -15.29 -18.90
N LEU A 117 -5.93 -15.32 -18.89
CA LEU A 117 -5.10 -16.37 -18.29
C LEU A 117 -4.79 -16.08 -16.81
N GLY A 118 -4.77 -14.80 -16.43
CA GLY A 118 -4.49 -14.39 -15.07
C GLY A 118 -4.92 -12.95 -14.80
N ARG A 119 -5.19 -12.64 -13.53
CA ARG A 119 -5.59 -11.30 -13.10
C ARG A 119 -5.03 -10.98 -11.71
N ARG A 120 -4.45 -9.80 -11.57
CA ARG A 120 -4.07 -9.21 -10.29
C ARG A 120 -4.51 -7.76 -10.23
N CYS A 121 -4.69 -7.24 -9.03
CA CYS A 121 -5.04 -5.83 -8.83
C CYS A 121 -4.33 -5.27 -7.61
N PHE A 122 -4.03 -3.98 -7.66
CA PHE A 122 -3.44 -3.23 -6.57
C PHE A 122 -3.96 -1.80 -6.57
N GLU A 123 -3.95 -1.17 -5.40
CA GLU A 123 -4.37 0.22 -5.24
C GLU A 123 -3.23 1.17 -5.58
N VAL A 124 -3.56 2.28 -6.25
CA VAL A 124 -2.58 3.30 -6.65
C VAL A 124 -3.03 4.67 -6.17
N ARG A 125 -2.09 5.39 -5.54
CA ARG A 125 -2.22 6.78 -5.16
C ARG A 125 -1.07 7.59 -5.75
N VAL A 126 -1.40 8.47 -6.68
CA VAL A 126 -0.45 9.41 -7.29
C VAL A 126 -0.46 10.70 -6.48
N CYS A 127 0.63 10.98 -5.78
CA CYS A 127 0.74 12.10 -4.86
C CYS A 127 2.15 12.70 -4.86
N ALA A 128 2.27 13.94 -4.38
CA ALA A 128 3.54 14.67 -4.34
C ALA A 128 4.52 14.13 -3.28
N CYS A 129 4.04 13.45 -2.23
CA CYS A 129 4.86 12.96 -1.13
C CYS A 129 4.52 11.50 -0.78
N PRO A 130 4.89 10.50 -1.61
CA PRO A 130 4.50 9.11 -1.42
C PRO A 130 4.85 8.52 -0.04
N GLY A 131 6.04 8.82 0.49
CA GLY A 131 6.47 8.31 1.78
C GLY A 131 5.64 8.83 2.97
N ARG A 132 5.24 10.11 2.94
CA ARG A 132 4.39 10.72 3.97
C ARG A 132 2.99 10.13 3.92
N ASP A 133 2.38 10.14 2.74
CA ASP A 133 1.01 9.67 2.54
C ASP A 133 0.91 8.17 2.86
N ARG A 134 1.89 7.35 2.47
CA ARG A 134 1.96 5.93 2.83
C ARG A 134 2.02 5.71 4.34
N ARG A 135 2.91 6.41 5.06
CA ARG A 135 3.00 6.30 6.53
C ARG A 135 1.67 6.66 7.19
N HIS A 136 1.04 7.74 6.75
CA HIS A 136 -0.24 8.19 7.30
C HIS A 136 -1.37 7.18 7.01
N GLU A 137 -1.45 6.64 5.80
CA GLU A 137 -2.47 5.65 5.42
C GLU A 137 -2.28 4.33 6.18
N GLU A 138 -1.04 3.82 6.31
CA GLU A 138 -0.73 2.63 7.11
C GLU A 138 -1.04 2.84 8.61
N GLU A 139 -0.72 4.01 9.17
CA GLU A 139 -1.05 4.35 10.55
C GLU A 139 -2.56 4.45 10.77
N THR A 140 -3.28 5.04 9.82
CA THR A 140 -4.75 5.12 9.85
C THR A 140 -5.38 3.72 9.78
N GLN A 141 -4.84 2.82 8.95
CA GLN A 141 -5.31 1.43 8.87
C GLN A 141 -5.04 0.66 10.16
N ARG A 142 -3.87 0.85 10.80
CA ARG A 142 -3.55 0.24 12.09
C ARG A 142 -4.47 0.73 13.20
N LYS A 143 -4.75 2.04 13.25
CA LYS A 143 -5.64 2.62 14.27
C LYS A 143 -7.13 2.33 14.00
N GLY A 144 -7.51 2.19 12.74
CA GLY A 144 -8.88 1.88 12.33
C GLY A 144 -9.26 0.39 12.40
N GLY A 145 -8.31 -0.50 12.71
CA GLY A 145 -8.56 -1.90 13.05
C GLY A 145 -9.14 -2.08 14.46
N GLY A 146 -8.98 -1.07 15.33
CA GLY A 146 -9.68 -0.96 16.60
C GLY A 146 -10.91 -0.07 16.46
N ALA A 147 -12.07 -0.54 16.90
CA ALA A 147 -13.31 0.22 16.88
C ALA A 147 -13.19 1.60 17.57
N GLY A 148 -13.82 2.62 16.98
CA GLY A 148 -14.04 3.94 17.59
C GLY A 148 -13.73 5.07 16.61
N GLY A 149 -14.70 5.57 15.85
CA GLY A 149 -15.76 6.40 16.40
C GLY A 149 -15.37 7.87 16.21
N GLY A 150 -16.00 8.54 15.25
CA GLY A 150 -15.74 9.94 14.95
C GLY A 150 -15.98 10.83 16.16
N ALA A 151 -14.91 11.33 16.77
CA ALA A 151 -14.99 12.43 17.72
C ALA A 151 -15.17 13.73 16.92
N LYS A 152 -16.45 14.11 16.74
CA LYS A 152 -16.83 15.47 16.41
C LYS A 152 -16.21 16.42 17.44
N ARG A 153 -15.62 17.51 16.97
CA ARG A 153 -15.11 18.62 17.80
C ARG A 153 -16.21 19.08 18.76
N ALA A 154 -15.96 18.97 20.05
CA ALA A 154 -16.66 19.72 21.08
C ALA A 154 -15.62 20.60 21.80
N LEU A 155 -15.93 21.90 21.90
CA LEU A 155 -15.12 22.93 22.56
C LEU A 155 -15.03 22.68 24.09
N PRO A 156 -13.92 23.01 24.77
CA PRO A 156 -13.82 22.90 26.22
C PRO A 156 -14.27 24.19 26.95
N PRO A 157 -14.93 24.12 28.12
CA PRO A 157 -14.89 25.18 29.12
C PRO A 157 -13.74 24.93 30.14
N PRO A 158 -13.36 25.95 30.95
CA PRO A 158 -12.02 26.03 31.53
C PRO A 158 -11.89 25.44 32.94
N ALA A 159 -10.63 25.05 33.23
CA ALA A 159 -9.90 24.98 34.49
C ALA A 159 -10.48 24.15 35.66
N GLU A 160 -9.75 23.10 36.07
CA GLU A 160 -8.82 23.07 37.22
C GLU A 160 -8.36 21.62 37.46
N ALA A 161 -7.06 21.42 37.69
CA ALA A 161 -6.48 20.14 38.08
C ALA A 161 -6.56 19.99 39.62
N PRO A 162 -6.56 18.75 40.14
CA PRO A 162 -5.26 18.20 40.52
C PRO A 162 -5.08 16.72 40.16
N GLU A 163 -3.80 16.34 40.23
CA GLU A 163 -3.22 15.05 39.89
C GLU A 163 -3.78 13.87 40.70
N SER A 164 -3.92 12.71 40.04
CA SER A 164 -3.32 11.44 40.45
C SER A 164 -4.16 10.26 39.95
N SER A 165 -3.60 9.51 39.00
CA SER A 165 -3.64 8.05 38.89
C SER A 165 -3.25 7.71 37.46
N LYS A 166 -2.03 7.22 37.29
CA LYS A 166 -1.58 6.59 36.06
C LYS A 166 -2.48 5.37 35.81
N LYS A 167 -3.59 5.56 35.08
CA LYS A 167 -4.28 4.45 34.44
C LYS A 167 -3.29 3.86 33.45
N ARG A 168 -2.74 2.71 33.81
CA ARG A 168 -2.06 1.80 32.90
C ARG A 168 -2.94 1.71 31.67
N VAL A 169 -2.46 2.22 30.53
CA VAL A 169 -3.07 1.95 29.23
C VAL A 169 -2.98 0.43 29.09
N GLN A 170 -4.10 -0.26 29.32
CA GLN A 170 -4.21 -1.66 28.92
C GLN A 170 -4.13 -1.64 27.40
N ASP A 171 -3.24 -2.47 26.88
CA ASP A 171 -3.11 -2.67 25.45
C ASP A 171 -4.49 -3.14 24.93
N PRO A 172 -5.15 -2.39 24.02
CA PRO A 172 -6.46 -2.76 23.53
C PRO A 172 -6.48 -4.12 22.82
N ASP A 173 -5.31 -4.68 22.47
CA ASP A 173 -5.19 -5.99 21.82
C ASP A 173 -5.31 -7.19 22.80
N GLU A 174 -5.36 -6.97 24.12
CA GLU A 174 -5.54 -8.04 25.12
C GLU A 174 -6.99 -8.17 25.65
N GLU A 175 -7.94 -7.37 25.16
CA GLU A 175 -9.33 -7.42 25.60
C GLU A 175 -10.07 -8.64 25.02
N ILE A 176 -10.62 -9.49 25.90
CA ILE A 176 -11.38 -10.68 25.50
C ILE A 176 -12.85 -10.35 25.35
N PHE A 177 -13.39 -10.56 24.15
CA PHE A 177 -14.83 -10.42 23.85
C PHE A 177 -15.51 -11.80 23.78
N TYR A 178 -16.71 -11.91 24.38
CA TYR A 178 -17.49 -13.16 24.37
C TYR A 178 -18.53 -13.15 23.24
N LEU A 179 -18.52 -14.18 22.40
CA LEU A 179 -19.50 -14.41 21.33
C LEU A 179 -20.36 -15.64 21.63
N PRO A 180 -21.65 -15.52 22.00
CA PRO A 180 -22.52 -16.66 22.21
C PRO A 180 -22.88 -17.33 20.87
N VAL A 181 -22.55 -18.62 20.72
CA VAL A 181 -22.81 -19.39 19.50
C VAL A 181 -23.75 -20.56 19.82
N ARG A 182 -24.87 -20.65 19.09
CA ARG A 182 -25.80 -21.78 19.20
C ARG A 182 -25.43 -22.90 18.24
N GLY A 183 -25.28 -24.11 18.77
CA GLY A 183 -25.04 -25.35 18.00
C GLY A 183 -23.56 -25.68 17.84
N ARG A 184 -23.23 -26.95 18.11
CA ARG A 184 -21.84 -27.44 18.22
C ARG A 184 -21.02 -27.28 16.93
N GLN A 185 -21.61 -27.61 15.78
CA GLN A 185 -20.92 -27.49 14.49
C GLN A 185 -20.55 -26.02 14.16
N ARG A 186 -21.40 -25.06 14.51
CA ARG A 186 -21.10 -23.63 14.31
C ARG A 186 -20.00 -23.17 15.24
N PHE A 187 -20.03 -23.60 16.49
CA PHE A 187 -18.97 -23.33 17.45
C PHE A 187 -17.62 -23.86 16.96
N GLU A 188 -17.56 -25.09 16.45
CA GLU A 188 -16.32 -25.67 15.92
C GLU A 188 -15.76 -24.88 14.73
N MET A 189 -16.63 -24.39 13.83
CA MET A 189 -16.20 -23.50 12.73
C MET A 189 -15.63 -22.17 13.24
N PHE A 190 -16.35 -21.48 14.14
CA PHE A 190 -15.88 -20.20 14.68
C PHE A 190 -14.60 -20.36 15.51
N ARG A 191 -14.47 -21.46 16.27
CA ARG A 191 -13.25 -21.78 17.01
C ARG A 191 -12.06 -21.96 16.08
N MET A 192 -12.22 -22.73 15.00
CA MET A 192 -11.15 -22.95 14.01
C MET A 192 -10.71 -21.63 13.35
N VAL A 193 -11.64 -20.75 13.00
CA VAL A 193 -11.32 -19.43 12.45
C VAL A 193 -10.58 -18.57 13.48
N ASN A 194 -11.04 -18.56 14.72
CA ASN A 194 -10.40 -17.79 15.79
C ASN A 194 -8.96 -18.26 16.07
N GLU A 195 -8.74 -19.57 16.19
CA GLU A 195 -7.41 -20.18 16.37
C GLU A 195 -6.45 -19.81 15.22
N ALA A 196 -6.93 -19.81 13.98
CA ALA A 196 -6.13 -19.42 12.81
C ALA A 196 -5.75 -17.93 12.81
N LEU A 197 -6.67 -17.05 13.25
CA LEU A 197 -6.41 -15.61 13.40
C LEU A 197 -5.40 -15.35 14.51
N GLU A 198 -5.52 -16.02 15.65
CA GLU A 198 -4.54 -15.94 16.74
C GLU A 198 -3.15 -16.43 16.29
N ALA A 199 -3.07 -17.49 15.48
CA ALA A 199 -1.77 -17.98 14.97
C ALA A 199 -1.11 -17.03 13.96
N THR A 200 -1.90 -16.25 13.22
CA THR A 200 -1.40 -15.33 12.17
C THR A 200 -1.05 -13.94 12.70
N PHE A 201 -1.74 -13.48 13.75
CA PHE A 201 -1.57 -12.14 14.32
C PHE A 201 -1.04 -12.13 15.77
N GLY A 202 -1.20 -13.23 16.51
CA GLY A 202 -0.62 -13.41 17.85
C GLY A 202 0.85 -13.77 17.75
N GLY A 203 1.72 -12.76 17.85
CA GLY A 203 3.17 -12.92 17.82
C GLY A 203 3.65 -14.04 18.76
N GLY A 204 4.44 -14.97 18.21
CA GLY A 204 5.06 -16.03 19.00
C GLY A 204 5.89 -15.49 20.17
N PRO A 205 6.04 -16.26 21.26
CA PRO A 205 6.71 -15.78 22.46
C PRO A 205 8.17 -15.43 22.17
N ALA A 206 8.55 -14.19 22.52
CA ALA A 206 9.94 -13.76 22.48
C ALA A 206 10.84 -14.75 23.25
N PRO A 207 12.00 -15.17 22.71
CA PRO A 207 12.87 -16.11 23.38
C PRO A 207 13.32 -15.51 24.71
N ARG A 208 12.96 -16.17 25.81
CA ARG A 208 13.42 -15.86 27.15
C ARG A 208 14.95 -15.81 27.16
N LYS A 209 15.53 -14.61 27.31
CA LYS A 209 16.96 -14.46 27.60
C LYS A 209 17.25 -15.19 28.90
N SER A 210 17.94 -16.32 28.82
CA SER A 210 18.47 -17.03 29.97
C SER A 210 19.43 -16.08 30.70
N LYS A 211 19.10 -15.73 31.94
CA LYS A 211 20.01 -14.99 32.84
C LYS A 211 21.20 -15.90 33.15
N ARG A 212 22.24 -15.88 32.32
CA ARG A 212 23.56 -16.35 32.74
C ARG A 212 24.08 -15.42 33.84
N ARG A 213 24.20 -15.96 35.06
CA ARG A 213 24.90 -15.32 36.18
C ARG A 213 26.34 -14.99 35.73
N ARG A 214 26.72 -13.72 35.81
CA ARG A 214 28.13 -13.28 35.67
C ARG A 214 28.86 -13.47 37.01
N PRO A 215 30.11 -13.98 37.02
CA PRO A 215 30.94 -13.99 38.23
C PRO A 215 31.36 -12.57 38.63
N ARG A 216 31.71 -12.42 39.91
CA ARG A 216 32.06 -11.19 40.62
C ARG A 216 33.56 -10.86 40.47
N GLY A 217 33.91 -9.57 40.36
CA GLY A 217 35.27 -9.00 40.41
C GLY A 217 35.91 -8.82 39.03
N GLU A 218 36.59 -7.74 38.64
CA GLU A 218 37.17 -6.57 39.33
C GLU A 218 37.22 -5.36 38.37
N GLY A 219 37.17 -4.13 38.92
CA GLY A 219 38.05 -3.03 38.54
C GLY A 219 37.83 -2.17 37.27
N ARG A 220 37.47 -0.89 37.53
CA ARG A 220 38.00 0.40 37.00
C ARG A 220 37.32 1.17 35.83
N VAL A 221 36.72 2.29 36.27
CA VAL A 221 36.76 3.73 35.85
C VAL A 221 36.22 4.17 34.45
N PRO A 222 35.33 5.19 34.40
CA PRO A 222 34.69 5.66 33.16
C PRO A 222 35.49 6.76 32.46
N ARG A 223 35.47 6.79 31.12
CA ARG A 223 35.97 7.91 30.30
C ARG A 223 34.87 8.48 29.42
N GLY A 224 34.74 9.80 29.52
CA GLY A 224 33.58 10.58 29.09
C GLY A 224 33.51 10.96 27.62
N LYS A 225 32.32 11.49 27.33
CA LYS A 225 31.78 12.23 26.18
C LYS A 225 32.83 12.93 25.31
N LYS A 226 32.76 12.71 23.98
CA LYS A 226 33.40 13.57 22.97
C LYS A 226 32.36 14.54 22.39
N LEU A 227 32.67 15.83 22.50
CA LEU A 227 31.98 16.95 21.87
C LEU A 227 32.45 17.13 20.42
N LEU A 228 31.56 17.68 19.59
CA LEU A 228 31.80 18.16 18.23
C LEU A 228 32.86 19.27 18.19
N LEU A 229 33.70 19.26 17.15
CA LEU A 229 34.43 20.44 16.69
C LEU A 229 34.36 20.54 15.17
N LYS A 230 34.04 21.77 14.76
CA LYS A 230 33.77 22.32 13.43
C LYS A 230 35.06 22.43 12.64
N GLY A 231 35.05 22.01 11.37
CA GLY A 231 36.19 22.12 10.47
C GLY A 231 36.20 23.47 9.74
N GLU A 232 37.38 24.09 9.68
CA GLU A 232 37.69 25.22 8.80
C GLU A 232 39.05 24.96 8.12
N SER A 233 39.01 24.95 6.78
CA SER A 233 39.95 25.44 5.75
C SER A 233 41.49 25.35 5.86
N GLY A 234 42.10 25.04 4.71
CA GLY A 234 43.50 25.27 4.30
C GLY A 234 43.94 24.16 3.33
N GLU A 235 43.83 24.28 2.00
CA GLU A 235 44.59 25.11 1.03
C GLU A 235 46.08 24.73 0.92
N SER A 236 46.44 24.21 -0.26
CA SER A 236 47.70 24.41 -1.03
C SER A 236 48.49 23.17 -1.44
N ASP A 237 48.79 23.18 -2.76
CA ASP A 237 49.59 22.33 -3.66
C ASP A 237 49.14 20.88 -3.96
#